data_AF-A0A7C5JPQ8-F1
#
_entry.id   AF-A0A7C5JPQ8-F1
#
_cell.length_a   1.000
_cell.length_b   1.000
_cell.length_c   1.000
_cell.angle_alpha   90.00
_cell.angle_beta   90.00
_cell.angle_gamma   90.00
#
_symmetry.space_group_name_H-M   'P 1'
#
loop_
_entity.id
_entity.type
_entity.pdbx_description
1 polymer ?
#
loop_
_entity_poly.entity_id
_entity_poly.type
_entity_poly.pdbx_seq_one_letter_code
_entity_poly.pdbx_strand_id
1 'polypeptide(L)' 'LRPAVLSIAWLLAQPAVASVMIGARNPSQLKENVTAAEVSLSSDIIEELNRLTDPLKEKLGRNADMWQSNSRVV' A
#
# COMPACT_ATOMS: atom_id res chain seq x y z
N LEU A 1 -10.57 8.11 -8.41
CA LEU A 1 -10.37 6.66 -8.13
C LEU A 1 -11.02 6.32 -6.81
N ARG A 2 -11.53 5.09 -6.64
CA ARG A 2 -11.96 4.64 -5.30
C ARG A 2 -10.74 4.46 -4.39
N PRO A 3 -10.90 4.59 -3.06
CA PRO A 3 -9.78 4.44 -2.12
C PRO A 3 -9.00 3.14 -2.30
N ALA A 4 -9.68 1.98 -2.40
CA ALA A 4 -9.01 0.69 -2.58
C ALA A 4 -8.15 0.63 -3.86
N VAL A 5 -8.68 1.11 -4.98
CA VAL A 5 -7.97 1.12 -6.27
C VAL A 5 -6.76 2.04 -6.20
N LEU A 6 -6.91 3.24 -5.63
CA LEU A 6 -5.82 4.19 -5.45
C LEU A 6 -4.71 3.61 -4.55
N SER A 7 -5.09 2.99 -3.43
CA SER A 7 -4.13 2.40 -2.49
C SER A 7 -3.34 1.24 -3.12
N ILE A 8 -4.00 0.38 -3.89
CA ILE A 8 -3.34 -0.73 -4.60
C ILE A 8 -2.39 -0.17 -5.68
N ALA A 9 -2.84 0.80 -6.48
CA ALA A 9 -2.02 1.42 -7.51
C ALA A 9 -0.78 2.13 -6.93
N TRP A 10 -0.94 2.85 -5.82
CA TRP A 10 0.18 3.47 -5.11
C TRP A 10 1.20 2.43 -4.61
N LEU A 11 0.72 1.30 -4.09
CA LEU A 11 1.59 0.24 -3.59
C LEU A 11 2.35 -0.45 -4.73
N LEU A 12 1.69 -0.67 -5.88
CA LEU A 12 2.33 -1.19 -7.11
C LEU A 12 3.39 -0.26 -7.69
N ALA A 13 3.28 1.06 -7.45
CA ALA A 13 4.24 2.05 -7.92
C ALA A 13 5.52 2.13 -7.04
N GLN A 14 5.57 1.45 -5.90
CA GLN A 14 6.73 1.52 -4.99
C GLN A 14 7.90 0.65 -5.50
N PRO A 15 9.14 1.16 -5.54
CA PRO A 15 10.28 0.41 -6.08
C PRO A 15 10.59 -0.92 -5.37
N ALA A 16 10.30 -1.02 -4.07
CA ALA A 16 10.56 -2.21 -3.26
C ALA A 16 9.41 -3.24 -3.29
N VAL A 17 8.35 -3.00 -4.06
CA VAL A 17 7.17 -3.87 -4.13
C VAL A 17 7.13 -4.56 -5.48
N ALA A 18 7.43 -5.87 -5.49
CA ALA A 18 7.37 -6.67 -6.71
C ALA A 18 5.93 -7.11 -7.07
N SER A 19 5.07 -7.31 -6.08
CA SER A 19 3.68 -7.72 -6.26
C SER A 19 2.82 -7.31 -5.08
N VAL A 20 1.51 -7.21 -5.31
CA VAL A 20 0.51 -6.86 -4.29
C VAL A 20 -0.52 -7.97 -4.17
N MET A 21 -0.71 -8.49 -2.96
CA MET A 21 -1.81 -9.41 -2.65
C MET A 21 -3.07 -8.61 -2.32
N ILE A 22 -4.15 -8.87 -3.07
CA ILE A 22 -5.43 -8.17 -2.87
C ILE A 22 -6.50 -9.14 -2.34
N GLY A 23 -7.13 -8.76 -1.23
CA GLY A 23 -8.29 -9.46 -0.67
C GLY A 23 -9.61 -8.85 -1.15
N ALA A 24 -10.65 -9.67 -1.29
CA ALA A 24 -12.01 -9.24 -1.59
C ALA A 24 -13.02 -10.17 -0.90
N ARG A 25 -14.14 -9.61 -0.41
CA ARG A 25 -15.23 -10.40 0.21
C ARG A 25 -16.24 -10.92 -0.80
N ASN A 26 -16.23 -10.38 -2.02
CA ASN A 26 -17.12 -10.79 -3.09
C ASN A 26 -16.48 -10.51 -4.47
N PRO A 27 -17.02 -11.11 -5.55
CA PRO A 27 -16.45 -10.96 -6.89
C PRO A 27 -16.46 -9.52 -7.43
N SER A 28 -17.43 -8.68 -7.03
CA SER A 28 -17.49 -7.29 -7.50
C SER A 28 -16.30 -6.48 -7.00
N GLN A 29 -15.96 -6.63 -5.72
CA GLN A 29 -14.77 -6.00 -5.13
C GLN A 29 -13.48 -6.45 -5.82
N LEU A 30 -13.36 -7.74 -6.13
CA LEU A 30 -12.17 -8.25 -6.84
C LEU A 30 -12.05 -7.64 -8.23
N LYS A 31 -13.12 -7.67 -9.03
CA LYS A 31 -13.16 -7.08 -10.38
C LYS A 31 -12.78 -5.61 -10.38
N GLU A 32 -13.12 -4.90 -9.31
CA GLU A 32 -12.81 -3.49 -9.21
C GLU A 32 -11.40 -3.24 -8.69
N ASN A 33 -10.91 -4.03 -7.75
CA ASN A 33 -9.54 -3.94 -7.25
C ASN A 33 -8.49 -4.25 -8.34
N VAL A 34 -8.78 -5.19 -9.26
CA VAL A 34 -7.84 -5.52 -10.35
C VAL A 34 -7.62 -4.37 -11.33
N THR A 35 -8.57 -3.42 -11.43
CA THR A 35 -8.40 -2.21 -12.28
C THR A 35 -7.22 -1.34 -11.84
N ALA A 36 -6.75 -1.49 -10.59
CA ALA A 36 -5.58 -0.77 -10.09
C ALA A 36 -4.29 -1.07 -10.88
N ALA A 37 -4.18 -2.24 -11.50
CA ALA A 37 -3.02 -2.62 -12.32
C ALA A 37 -2.90 -1.78 -13.61
N GLU A 38 -3.99 -1.15 -14.04
CA GLU A 38 -4.03 -0.29 -15.24
C GLU A 38 -3.82 1.19 -14.89
N VAL A 39 -3.76 1.53 -13.60
CA VAL A 39 -3.62 2.91 -13.13
C VAL A 39 -2.14 3.29 -13.09
N SER A 40 -1.76 4.29 -13.88
CA SER A 40 -0.46 4.96 -13.78
C SER A 40 -0.62 6.27 -13.00
N LEU A 41 0.03 6.37 -11.85
CA LEU A 41 0.06 7.60 -11.05
C LEU A 41 1.25 8.46 -11.47
N SER A 42 1.08 9.79 -11.50
CA SER A 42 2.20 10.71 -11.70
C SER A 42 3.12 10.74 -10.48
N SER A 43 4.36 11.20 -10.68
CA SER A 43 5.34 11.42 -9.60
C SER A 43 4.75 12.25 -8.47
N ASP A 44 4.08 13.37 -8.81
CA ASP A 44 3.57 14.32 -7.83
C ASP A 44 2.49 13.70 -6.93
N ILE A 45 1.65 12.83 -7.50
CA ILE A 45 0.63 12.11 -6.74
C ILE A 45 1.26 11.05 -5.85
N ILE A 46 2.29 10.33 -6.33
CA ILE A 46 3.01 9.35 -5.52
C ILE A 46 3.69 10.05 -4.35
N GLU A 47 4.37 11.17 -4.58
CA GLU A 47 5.04 11.97 -3.56
C GLU A 47 4.05 12.51 -2.52
N GLU A 48 2.91 13.03 -2.96
CA GLU A 48 1.88 13.53 -2.03
C GLU A 48 1.29 12.38 -1.18
N LEU A 49 1.02 11.22 -1.77
CA LEU A 49 0.56 10.04 -1.04
C LEU A 49 1.61 9.53 -0.05
N ASN A 50 2.90 9.56 -0.42
CA ASN A 50 4.00 9.24 0.48
C ASN A 50 3.97 10.19 1.68
N ARG A 51 3.99 11.50 1.42
CA ARG A 51 4.00 12.55 2.46
C ARG A 51 2.82 12.44 3.42
N LEU A 52 1.61 12.17 2.90
CA LEU A 52 0.41 12.01 3.73
C LEU A 52 0.43 10.74 4.58
N THR A 53 1.12 9.69 4.13
CA THR A 53 1.18 8.40 4.85
C THR A 53 2.37 8.27 5.78
N ASP A 54 3.40 9.11 5.64
CA ASP A 54 4.63 9.03 6.44
C ASP A 54 4.41 9.14 7.96
N PRO A 55 3.55 10.04 8.50
CA PRO A 55 3.31 10.08 9.95
C PRO A 55 2.74 8.77 10.50
N LEU A 56 1.96 8.03 9.69
CA LEU A 56 1.46 6.72 10.07
C LEU A 56 2.59 5.68 10.07
N LYS A 57 3.48 5.69 9.07
CA LYS A 57 4.64 4.79 9.00
C LYS A 57 5.58 4.99 10.19
N GLU A 58 5.82 6.24 10.58
CA GLU A 58 6.60 6.57 11.77
C GLU A 58 5.99 5.97 13.04
N LYS A 59 4.66 6.09 13.19
CA LYS A 59 3.93 5.54 14.34
C LYS A 59 3.91 4.01 14.36
N LEU A 60 3.85 3.35 13.19
CA LEU A 60 3.95 1.90 13.07
C LEU A 60 5.37 1.39 13.35
N GLY A 61 6.37 2.24 13.13
CA GLY A 61 7.77 1.90 13.36
C GLY A 61 8.33 0.91 12.34
N ARG A 62 9.55 0.44 12.61
CA ARG A 62 10.29 -0.45 11.70
C ARG A 62 10.03 -1.94 11.93
N ASN A 63 9.25 -2.27 12.95
CA ASN A 63 9.05 -3.64 13.38
C ASN A 63 7.71 -4.16 12.84
N ALA A 64 7.78 -5.16 11.96
CA ALA A 64 6.61 -5.81 11.39
C ALA A 64 6.07 -6.95 12.27
N ASP A 65 6.75 -7.30 13.36
CA ASP A 65 6.27 -8.31 14.31
C ASP A 65 5.17 -7.72 15.20
N MET A 66 3.94 -8.13 14.94
CA MET A 66 2.76 -7.72 15.70
C MET A 66 2.74 -8.25 17.14
N TRP A 67 3.57 -9.25 17.47
CA TRP A 67 3.60 -9.94 18.76
C TRP A 67 4.86 -9.70 19.58
N GLN A 68 5.90 -9.06 19.01
CA GLN A 68 7.12 -8.68 19.73
C GLN A 68 7.56 -7.27 19.35
N SER A 69 7.16 -6.27 20.13
CA SER A 69 7.52 -4.87 19.88
C SER A 69 9.03 -4.59 19.96
N ASN A 70 9.77 -5.35 20.78
CA ASN A 70 11.22 -5.25 20.88
C ASN A 70 11.89 -6.22 19.90
N SER A 71 12.54 -5.68 18.87
CA SER A 71 13.32 -6.49 17.93
C SER A 71 14.43 -7.24 18.68
N ARG A 72 14.50 -8.56 18.50
CA ARG A 72 15.56 -9.42 19.06
C ARG A 72 16.74 -9.60 18.12
N VAL A 73 16.58 -9.16 16.87
CA VAL A 73 17.63 -9.11 15.86
C VAL A 73 18.01 -7.65 15.75
N VAL A 74 19.24 -7.33 16.19
CA VAL A 74 19.90 -6.05 15.97
C VAL A 74 20.38 -5.94 14.54
#